data_AF-A0A2K9LU87-F1
#
_entry.id   AF-A0A2K9LU87-F1
#
_cell.length_a   1.000
_cell.length_b   1.000
_cell.length_c   1.000
_cell.angle_alpha   90.00
_cell.angle_beta   90.00
_cell.angle_gamma   90.00
#
_symmetry.space_group_name_H-M   'P 1'
#
loop_
_entity.id
_entity.type
_entity.pdbx_description
1 polymer ?
#
loop_
_entity_poly.entity_id
_entity_poly.type
_entity_poly.pdbx_seq_one_letter_code
_entity_poly.pdbx_strand_id
1 'polypeptide(L)'
;MKSLNFHITYKLFFGLLSFFTIFSYYIWNIISAHEVNGTYLGNYEIYTIDYFTTFTLLSNVIVQAWFLYAALNHKNEGKTKLLSYTAANSLATMITVTLIVYNALLIPVEGFPSHPFSIFVTLIDHALVPIAFILYVNIFMKNKDKVSLKEFFIKKFWIQFVMVLSYCVFAMVRGELRINSGDYYLKQGIVYPYFFLDVHHIGPGGLPGVVWFFMAFFAILGLLVGFSFLYNYINNKIIEKPYYQKLNK
;
A
#
# COMPACT_ATOMS: atom_id res chain seq x y z
N MET A 1 19.73 3.52 -26.30
CA MET A 1 20.18 2.46 -25.36
C MET A 1 20.18 2.88 -23.88
N LYS A 2 20.73 4.03 -23.47
CA LYS A 2 20.81 4.43 -22.03
C LYS A 2 19.46 4.52 -21.30
N SER A 3 18.38 4.96 -21.96
CA SER A 3 17.06 5.11 -21.32
C SER A 3 16.36 3.79 -21.04
N LEU A 4 16.51 2.76 -21.88
CA LEU A 4 15.89 1.45 -21.65
C LEU A 4 16.47 0.79 -20.38
N ASN A 5 17.78 0.92 -20.19
CA ASN A 5 18.47 0.43 -19.00
C ASN A 5 17.91 1.11 -17.73
N PHE A 6 17.67 2.43 -17.76
CA PHE A 6 17.09 3.13 -16.60
C PHE A 6 15.74 2.57 -16.15
N HIS A 7 14.78 2.33 -17.05
CA HIS A 7 13.43 1.90 -16.64
C HIS A 7 13.44 0.50 -16.05
N ILE A 8 14.25 -0.40 -16.62
CA ILE A 8 14.39 -1.76 -16.12
C ILE A 8 15.12 -1.73 -14.77
N THR A 9 16.25 -1.02 -14.68
CA THR A 9 17.02 -0.88 -13.44
C THR A 9 16.18 -0.25 -12.33
N TYR A 10 15.39 0.79 -12.61
CA TYR A 10 14.52 1.44 -11.62
C TYR A 10 13.54 0.44 -11.01
N LYS A 11 12.80 -0.28 -11.86
CA LYS A 11 11.81 -1.26 -11.43
C LYS A 11 12.44 -2.44 -10.69
N LEU A 12 13.57 -2.97 -11.17
CA LEU A 12 14.30 -4.04 -10.49
C LEU A 12 14.83 -3.57 -9.13
N PHE A 13 15.43 -2.39 -9.07
CA PHE A 13 15.99 -1.85 -7.83
C PHE A 13 14.91 -1.72 -6.76
N PHE A 14 13.82 -1.00 -7.03
CA PHE A 14 12.77 -0.80 -6.03
C PHE A 14 11.95 -2.08 -5.76
N GLY A 15 11.72 -2.91 -6.78
CA GLY A 15 11.04 -4.19 -6.62
C GLY A 15 11.83 -5.19 -5.77
N LEU A 16 13.15 -5.29 -5.98
CA LEU A 16 14.02 -6.15 -5.16
C LEU A 16 14.24 -5.57 -3.77
N LEU A 17 14.41 -4.25 -3.66
CA LEU A 17 14.54 -3.57 -2.37
C LEU A 17 13.33 -3.86 -1.48
N SER A 18 12.12 -3.67 -2.00
CA SER A 18 10.86 -3.97 -1.29
C SER A 18 10.72 -5.46 -0.96
N PHE A 19 11.10 -6.35 -1.89
CA PHE A 19 11.12 -7.79 -1.61
C PHE A 19 12.03 -8.10 -0.42
N PHE A 20 13.28 -7.62 -0.45
CA PHE A 20 14.23 -7.92 0.61
C PHE A 20 13.82 -7.30 1.93
N THR A 21 13.30 -6.08 1.99
CA THR A 21 12.86 -5.47 3.26
C THR A 21 11.71 -6.21 3.89
N ILE A 22 10.66 -6.52 3.14
CA ILE A 22 9.51 -7.28 3.63
C ILE A 22 9.95 -8.65 4.18
N PHE A 23 10.65 -9.45 3.37
CA PHE A 23 10.99 -10.82 3.80
C PHE A 23 12.05 -10.84 4.89
N SER A 24 13.04 -9.94 4.85
CA SER A 24 14.05 -9.87 5.92
C SER A 24 13.46 -9.39 7.24
N TYR A 25 12.50 -8.46 7.22
CA TYR A 25 11.81 -8.01 8.44
C TYR A 25 10.99 -9.13 9.06
N TYR A 26 10.21 -9.86 8.24
CA TYR A 26 9.49 -11.04 8.69
C TYR A 26 10.42 -12.07 9.34
N ILE A 27 11.48 -12.47 8.63
CA ILE A 27 12.45 -13.47 9.11
C ILE A 27 13.15 -13.00 10.38
N TRP A 28 13.53 -11.72 10.46
CA TRP A 28 14.18 -11.15 11.63
C TRP A 28 13.29 -11.22 12.88
N ASN A 29 12.00 -10.92 12.75
CA ASN A 29 11.04 -11.03 13.86
C ASN A 29 10.81 -12.49 14.29
N ILE A 30 10.83 -13.44 13.36
CA ILE A 30 10.77 -14.88 13.68
C ILE A 30 12.01 -15.32 14.47
N ILE A 31 13.21 -14.91 14.03
CA ILE A 31 14.49 -15.32 14.62
C ILE A 31 14.73 -14.64 15.97
N SER A 32 14.51 -13.33 16.04
CA SER A 32 14.70 -12.57 17.29
C SER A 32 13.61 -12.87 18.32
N ALA A 33 12.44 -13.33 17.87
CA ALA A 33 11.26 -13.65 18.66
C ALA A 33 10.77 -12.49 19.56
N HIS A 34 11.31 -11.28 19.42
CA HIS A 34 11.01 -10.16 20.32
C HIS A 34 9.54 -9.75 20.21
N GLU A 35 9.07 -9.47 19.00
CA GLU A 35 7.67 -9.12 18.74
C GLU A 35 6.72 -10.30 18.96
N VAL A 36 7.14 -11.51 18.55
CA VAL A 36 6.34 -12.73 18.71
C VAL A 36 6.09 -13.04 20.19
N ASN A 37 7.11 -12.91 21.04
CA ASN A 37 6.94 -13.15 22.48
C ASN A 37 6.26 -11.97 23.18
N GLY A 38 6.58 -10.74 22.78
CA GLY A 38 6.06 -9.52 23.43
C GLY A 38 4.59 -9.22 23.13
N THR A 39 4.17 -9.41 21.87
CA THR A 39 2.82 -9.05 21.40
C THR A 39 1.93 -10.26 21.19
N TYR A 40 2.51 -11.41 20.81
CA TYR A 40 1.76 -12.62 20.44
C TYR A 40 1.94 -13.76 21.45
N LEU A 41 2.59 -13.53 22.60
CA LEU A 41 2.85 -14.54 23.64
C LEU A 41 3.44 -15.86 23.09
N GLY A 42 4.32 -15.76 22.09
CA GLY A 42 4.96 -16.92 21.46
C GLY A 42 4.10 -17.59 20.37
N ASN A 43 2.94 -17.02 20.01
CA ASN A 43 2.10 -17.57 18.95
C ASN A 43 2.58 -17.10 17.56
N TYR A 44 3.44 -17.91 16.96
CA TYR A 44 3.97 -17.68 15.61
C TYR A 44 2.91 -17.70 14.52
N GLU A 45 1.86 -18.52 14.65
CA GLU A 45 0.79 -18.60 13.64
C GLU A 45 0.03 -17.29 13.54
N ILE A 46 -0.39 -16.73 14.67
CA ILE A 46 -1.14 -15.46 14.71
C ILE A 46 -0.25 -14.32 14.22
N TYR A 47 1.02 -14.28 14.64
CA TYR A 47 1.99 -13.31 14.12
C TYR A 47 2.09 -13.39 12.59
N THR A 48 2.27 -14.59 12.02
CA THR A 48 2.35 -14.77 10.56
C THR A 48 1.09 -14.30 9.86
N ILE A 49 -0.09 -14.67 10.39
CA ILE A 49 -1.37 -14.22 9.83
C ILE A 49 -1.44 -12.70 9.86
N ASP A 50 -1.20 -12.06 11.01
CA ASP A 50 -1.31 -10.60 11.14
C ASP A 50 -0.31 -9.87 10.26
N TYR A 51 0.94 -10.36 10.21
CA TYR A 51 1.97 -9.82 9.32
C TYR A 51 1.46 -9.79 7.87
N PHE A 52 1.02 -10.93 7.34
CA PHE A 52 0.65 -11.08 5.92
C PHE A 52 -0.70 -10.49 5.51
N THR A 53 -1.48 -9.97 6.46
CA THR A 53 -2.86 -9.54 6.22
C THR A 53 -3.14 -8.08 6.61
N THR A 54 -2.10 -7.28 6.84
CA THR A 54 -2.24 -5.81 6.91
C THR A 54 -2.42 -5.23 5.50
N PHE A 55 -3.24 -4.19 5.37
CA PHE A 55 -3.42 -3.52 4.07
C PHE A 55 -2.11 -2.88 3.59
N THR A 56 -1.36 -2.31 4.53
CA THR A 56 -0.06 -1.70 4.26
C THR A 56 0.91 -2.70 3.63
N LEU A 57 1.00 -3.94 4.15
CA LEU A 57 1.82 -4.97 3.51
C LEU A 57 1.23 -5.44 2.18
N LEU A 58 -0.07 -5.74 2.12
CA LEU A 58 -0.71 -6.22 0.88
C LEU A 58 -0.51 -5.22 -0.28
N SER A 59 -0.69 -3.93 -0.02
CA SER A 59 -0.45 -2.87 -1.01
C SER A 59 1.02 -2.80 -1.44
N ASN A 60 1.97 -2.94 -0.52
CA ASN A 60 3.39 -3.00 -0.84
C ASN A 60 3.75 -4.23 -1.69
N VAL A 61 3.26 -5.42 -1.32
CA VAL A 61 3.49 -6.66 -2.07
C VAL A 61 2.91 -6.56 -3.48
N ILE A 62 1.74 -5.95 -3.66
CA ILE A 62 1.16 -5.73 -4.99
C ILE A 62 2.02 -4.78 -5.83
N VAL A 63 2.50 -3.69 -5.24
CA VAL A 63 3.42 -2.73 -5.89
C VAL A 63 4.75 -3.40 -6.25
N GLN A 64 5.32 -4.18 -5.34
CA GLN A 64 6.54 -4.96 -5.53
C GLN A 64 6.37 -5.96 -6.68
N ALA A 65 5.29 -6.75 -6.66
CA ALA A 65 4.96 -7.69 -7.71
C ALA A 65 4.78 -6.99 -9.07
N TRP A 66 4.13 -5.83 -9.08
CA TRP A 66 3.98 -5.03 -10.28
C TRP A 66 5.33 -4.56 -10.81
N PHE A 67 6.21 -4.02 -9.95
CA PHE A 67 7.54 -3.58 -10.35
C PHE A 67 8.37 -4.70 -10.97
N LEU A 68 8.44 -5.85 -10.29
CA LEU A 68 9.19 -7.01 -10.77
C LEU A 68 8.60 -7.55 -12.09
N TYR A 69 7.27 -7.70 -12.16
CA TYR A 69 6.60 -8.18 -13.37
C TYR A 69 6.79 -7.21 -14.54
N ALA A 70 6.69 -5.89 -14.31
CA ALA A 70 6.90 -4.86 -15.31
C ALA A 70 8.37 -4.75 -15.75
N ALA A 71 9.34 -5.11 -14.90
CA ALA A 71 10.75 -5.19 -15.28
C ALA A 71 11.01 -6.37 -16.21
N LEU A 72 10.53 -7.57 -15.84
CA LEU A 72 10.66 -8.77 -16.65
C LEU A 72 9.92 -8.65 -17.99
N ASN A 73 8.77 -7.99 -18.00
CA ASN A 73 7.91 -7.81 -19.17
C ASN A 73 7.95 -6.37 -19.72
N HIS A 74 9.12 -5.71 -19.66
CA HIS A 74 9.25 -4.28 -20.01
C HIS A 74 8.73 -3.90 -21.41
N LYS A 75 8.75 -4.81 -22.39
CA LYS A 75 8.23 -4.55 -23.76
C LYS A 75 6.70 -4.47 -23.83
N ASN A 76 6.02 -5.01 -22.81
CA ASN A 76 4.57 -5.11 -22.68
C ASN A 76 3.97 -4.04 -21.75
N GLU A 77 4.80 -3.15 -21.20
CA GLU A 77 4.33 -2.02 -20.38
C GLU A 77 3.39 -1.12 -21.18
N GLY A 78 2.24 -0.78 -20.59
CA GLY A 78 1.16 -0.03 -21.22
C GLY A 78 0.27 -0.86 -22.16
N LYS A 79 0.67 -2.08 -22.55
CA LYS A 79 -0.02 -2.87 -23.59
C LYS A 79 -0.93 -3.97 -23.05
N THR A 80 -0.68 -4.47 -21.84
CA THR A 80 -1.50 -5.53 -21.23
C THR A 80 -2.42 -4.96 -20.15
N LYS A 81 -3.47 -5.70 -19.76
CA LYS A 81 -4.40 -5.24 -18.70
C LYS A 81 -3.68 -4.94 -17.38
N LEU A 82 -2.77 -5.82 -16.95
CA LEU A 82 -2.02 -5.71 -15.69
C LEU A 82 -0.98 -4.59 -15.72
N LEU A 83 -0.31 -4.40 -16.85
CA LEU A 83 0.69 -3.33 -17.04
C LEU A 83 0.08 -2.09 -17.68
N SER A 84 -1.24 -1.99 -17.75
CA SER A 84 -1.92 -0.82 -18.30
C SER A 84 -1.70 0.37 -17.38
N TYR A 85 -1.68 1.55 -17.98
CA TYR A 85 -1.67 2.80 -17.24
C TYR A 85 -2.78 2.88 -16.20
N THR A 86 -4.01 2.46 -16.53
CA THR A 86 -5.13 2.50 -15.58
C THR A 86 -4.95 1.58 -14.37
N ALA A 87 -4.32 0.41 -14.56
CA ALA A 87 -3.98 -0.48 -13.45
C ALA A 87 -2.88 0.15 -12.59
N ALA A 88 -1.79 0.61 -13.21
CA ALA A 88 -0.69 1.27 -12.53
C ALA A 88 -1.15 2.52 -11.73
N ASN A 89 -2.06 3.32 -12.29
CA ASN A 89 -2.65 4.49 -11.63
C ASN A 89 -3.48 4.11 -10.40
N SER A 90 -4.19 2.98 -10.47
CA SER A 90 -4.98 2.46 -9.35
C SER A 90 -4.05 1.98 -8.22
N LEU A 91 -2.97 1.27 -8.58
CA LEU A 91 -1.93 0.88 -7.62
C LEU A 91 -1.22 2.09 -7.01
N ALA A 92 -0.94 3.12 -7.82
CA ALA A 92 -0.30 4.35 -7.36
C ALA A 92 -1.21 5.08 -6.37
N THR A 93 -2.52 5.11 -6.63
CA THR A 93 -3.49 5.67 -5.69
C THR A 93 -3.52 4.90 -4.37
N MET A 94 -3.59 3.57 -4.41
CA MET A 94 -3.62 2.75 -3.18
C MET A 94 -2.34 2.88 -2.36
N ILE A 95 -1.16 2.85 -2.98
CA ILE A 95 0.10 2.99 -2.25
C ILE A 95 0.28 4.41 -1.69
N THR A 96 -0.33 5.43 -2.31
CA THR A 96 -0.42 6.78 -1.72
C THR A 96 -1.30 6.80 -0.48
N VAL A 97 -2.44 6.09 -0.48
CA VAL A 97 -3.25 5.95 0.73
C VAL A 97 -2.43 5.28 1.82
N THR A 98 -1.72 4.19 1.52
CA THR A 98 -0.79 3.53 2.46
C THR A 98 0.26 4.48 3.01
N LEU A 99 0.94 5.24 2.14
CA LEU A 99 1.94 6.24 2.51
C LEU A 99 1.36 7.27 3.50
N ILE A 100 0.20 7.84 3.19
CA ILE A 100 -0.43 8.88 4.01
C ILE A 100 -0.95 8.29 5.32
N VAL A 101 -1.70 7.18 5.27
CA VAL A 101 -2.27 6.56 6.46
C VAL A 101 -1.18 6.13 7.42
N TYR A 102 -0.13 5.48 6.93
CA TYR A 102 0.96 5.05 7.79
C TYR A 102 1.68 6.25 8.44
N ASN A 103 2.13 7.23 7.65
CA ASN A 103 2.96 8.32 8.17
C ASN A 103 2.18 9.40 8.93
N ALA A 104 0.95 9.69 8.52
CA ALA A 104 0.15 10.79 9.08
C ALA A 104 -0.91 10.33 10.09
N LEU A 105 -1.28 9.05 10.12
CA LEU A 105 -2.24 8.52 11.10
C LEU A 105 -1.63 7.47 12.03
N LEU A 106 -0.94 6.45 11.52
CA LEU A 106 -0.45 5.36 12.36
C LEU A 106 0.77 5.79 13.21
N ILE A 107 1.81 6.39 12.61
CA ILE A 107 3.00 6.84 13.36
C ILE A 107 2.66 7.77 14.53
N PRO A 108 1.77 8.79 14.39
CA PRO A 108 1.40 9.64 15.52
C PRO A 108 0.69 8.90 16.67
N VAL A 109 0.08 7.74 16.41
CA VAL A 109 -0.69 6.97 17.40
C VAL A 109 0.13 5.83 17.99
N GLU A 110 0.80 5.05 17.15
CA GLU A 110 1.56 3.86 17.51
C GLU A 110 3.04 4.18 17.85
N GLY A 111 3.51 5.36 17.47
CA GLY A 111 4.89 5.79 17.61
C GLY A 111 5.77 5.38 16.44
N PHE A 112 6.91 6.06 16.30
CA PHE A 112 7.93 5.69 15.32
C PHE A 112 8.84 4.60 15.91
N PRO A 113 9.25 3.57 15.13
CA PRO A 113 10.14 2.53 15.64
C PRO A 113 11.47 3.09 16.15
N SER A 114 12.02 2.46 17.18
CA SER A 114 13.29 2.86 17.80
C SER A 114 14.49 2.01 17.36
N HIS A 115 14.25 0.75 16.98
CA HIS A 115 15.32 -0.15 16.56
C HIS A 115 15.83 0.20 15.14
N PRO A 116 17.14 0.28 14.89
CA PRO A 116 17.68 0.73 13.60
C PRO A 116 17.17 -0.05 12.38
N PHE A 117 17.02 -1.37 12.51
CA PHE A 117 16.51 -2.19 11.43
C PHE A 117 15.02 -1.92 11.14
N SER A 118 14.21 -1.75 12.19
CA SER A 118 12.79 -1.40 12.04
C SER A 118 12.60 0.00 11.44
N ILE A 119 13.47 0.96 11.80
CA ILE A 119 13.52 2.29 11.18
C ILE A 119 13.83 2.17 9.69
N PHE A 120 14.87 1.40 9.34
CA PHE A 120 15.24 1.18 7.94
C PHE A 120 14.08 0.58 7.14
N VAL A 121 13.47 -0.51 7.62
CA VAL A 121 12.33 -1.16 6.96
C VAL A 121 11.16 -0.17 6.82
N THR A 122 10.85 0.58 7.88
CA THR A 122 9.77 1.57 7.88
C THR A 122 9.98 2.66 6.83
N LEU A 123 11.19 3.21 6.72
CA LEU A 123 11.50 4.22 5.71
C LEU A 123 11.39 3.65 4.29
N ILE A 124 11.76 2.40 4.09
CA ILE A 124 11.72 1.76 2.77
C ILE A 124 10.27 1.45 2.37
N ASP A 125 9.54 0.73 3.21
CA ASP A 125 8.22 0.16 2.89
C ASP A 125 7.08 1.17 3.05
N HIS A 126 7.28 2.23 3.83
CA HIS A 126 6.24 3.23 4.07
C HIS A 126 6.61 4.63 3.58
N ALA A 127 7.77 4.83 2.95
CA ALA A 127 8.10 6.10 2.29
C ALA A 127 8.79 5.92 0.93
N LEU A 128 9.99 5.36 0.90
CA LEU A 128 10.84 5.38 -0.29
C LEU A 128 10.26 4.58 -1.47
N VAL A 129 9.83 3.33 -1.24
CA VAL A 129 9.24 2.49 -2.30
C VAL A 129 7.87 3.03 -2.76
N PRO A 130 6.94 3.41 -1.85
CA PRO A 130 5.71 4.12 -2.25
C PRO A 130 5.95 5.33 -3.13
N ILE A 131 6.84 6.25 -2.71
CA ILE A 131 7.16 7.47 -3.47
C ILE A 131 7.78 7.09 -4.83
N ALA A 132 8.69 6.12 -4.86
CA ALA A 132 9.30 5.65 -6.09
C ALA A 132 8.24 5.10 -7.07
N PHE A 133 7.28 4.32 -6.59
CA PHE A 133 6.19 3.82 -7.41
C PHE A 133 5.31 4.94 -7.96
N ILE A 134 4.92 5.89 -7.12
CA ILE A 134 4.11 7.06 -7.52
C ILE A 134 4.83 7.87 -8.61
N LEU A 135 6.12 8.16 -8.42
CA LEU A 135 6.93 8.89 -9.40
C LEU A 135 7.09 8.09 -10.69
N TYR A 136 7.31 6.78 -10.59
CA TYR A 136 7.43 5.92 -11.75
C TYR A 136 6.17 5.95 -12.62
N VAL A 137 5.01 5.66 -12.04
CA VAL A 137 3.74 5.63 -12.78
C VAL A 137 3.44 6.99 -13.40
N ASN A 138 3.54 8.06 -12.61
CA ASN A 138 3.17 9.40 -13.06
C ASN A 138 4.16 9.98 -14.08
N ILE A 139 5.46 9.71 -13.94
CA ILE A 139 6.51 10.40 -14.73
C ILE A 139 7.19 9.48 -15.74
N PHE A 140 7.62 8.30 -15.31
CA PHE A 140 8.56 7.46 -16.08
C PHE A 140 7.89 6.32 -16.87
N MET A 141 6.66 5.92 -16.53
CA MET A 141 5.99 4.81 -17.19
C MET A 141 5.75 5.07 -18.68
N LYS A 142 6.14 4.12 -19.53
CA LYS A 142 6.02 4.23 -20.99
C LYS A 142 4.63 3.85 -21.49
N ASN A 143 4.36 4.19 -22.76
CA ASN A 143 3.16 3.76 -23.48
C ASN A 143 1.84 4.06 -22.74
N LYS A 144 1.75 5.24 -22.13
CA LYS A 144 0.52 5.73 -21.51
C LYS A 144 -0.35 6.39 -22.58
N ASP A 145 -1.62 6.01 -22.57
CA ASP A 145 -2.65 6.65 -23.38
C ASP A 145 -3.38 7.73 -22.58
N LYS A 146 -3.91 8.73 -23.28
CA LYS A 146 -4.75 9.75 -22.67
C LYS A 146 -6.07 9.09 -22.26
N VAL A 147 -6.39 9.16 -20.97
CA VAL A 147 -7.65 8.60 -20.45
C VAL A 147 -8.54 9.74 -19.96
N SER A 148 -9.74 9.82 -20.52
CA SER A 148 -10.72 10.82 -20.07
C SER A 148 -11.10 10.56 -18.60
N LEU A 149 -11.35 11.63 -17.83
CA LEU A 149 -11.73 11.51 -16.42
C LEU A 149 -12.98 10.63 -16.24
N LYS A 150 -13.98 10.83 -17.11
CA LYS A 150 -15.22 10.04 -17.11
C LYS A 150 -14.94 8.56 -17.32
N GLU A 151 -14.08 8.22 -18.27
CA GLU A 151 -13.72 6.83 -18.53
C GLU A 151 -12.99 6.19 -17.35
N PHE A 152 -12.03 6.91 -16.75
CA PHE A 152 -11.31 6.41 -15.58
C PHE A 152 -12.26 6.11 -14.42
N PHE A 153 -13.15 7.04 -14.08
CA PHE A 153 -14.07 6.85 -12.95
C PHE A 153 -15.11 5.76 -13.19
N ILE A 154 -15.77 5.76 -14.35
CA ILE A 154 -16.83 4.79 -14.62
C ILE A 154 -16.26 3.38 -14.76
N LYS A 155 -15.08 3.22 -15.39
CA LYS A 155 -14.58 1.89 -15.75
C LYS A 155 -13.47 1.35 -14.84
N LYS A 156 -12.77 2.21 -14.08
CA LYS A 156 -11.52 1.82 -13.39
C LYS A 156 -11.50 2.12 -11.90
N PHE A 157 -12.08 3.24 -11.46
CA PHE A 157 -12.10 3.62 -10.04
C PHE A 157 -12.70 2.51 -9.14
N TRP A 158 -13.73 1.82 -9.61
CA TRP A 158 -14.34 0.71 -8.88
C TRP A 158 -13.38 -0.40 -8.49
N ILE A 159 -12.29 -0.62 -9.24
CA ILE A 159 -11.32 -1.69 -8.94
C ILE A 159 -10.62 -1.41 -7.60
N GLN A 160 -9.99 -0.24 -7.47
CA GLN A 160 -9.32 0.15 -6.23
C GLN A 160 -10.31 0.34 -5.08
N PHE A 161 -11.51 0.87 -5.36
CA PHE A 161 -12.54 1.02 -4.33
C PHE A 161 -12.97 -0.34 -3.77
N VAL A 162 -13.26 -1.30 -4.64
CA VAL A 162 -13.62 -2.67 -4.22
C VAL A 162 -12.46 -3.34 -3.50
N MET A 163 -11.21 -3.16 -3.92
CA MET A 163 -10.06 -3.73 -3.20
C MET A 163 -9.96 -3.20 -1.76
N VAL A 164 -10.06 -1.89 -1.58
CA VAL A 164 -10.01 -1.26 -0.24
C VAL A 164 -11.22 -1.64 0.60
N LEU A 165 -12.42 -1.64 0.00
CA LEU A 165 -13.65 -2.03 0.69
C LEU A 165 -13.62 -3.51 1.10
N SER A 166 -13.17 -4.40 0.23
CA SER A 166 -13.02 -5.83 0.53
C SER A 166 -12.03 -6.05 1.66
N TYR A 167 -10.91 -5.31 1.68
CA TYR A 167 -9.99 -5.35 2.82
C TYR A 167 -10.66 -4.89 4.11
N CYS A 168 -11.38 -3.76 4.07
CA CYS A 168 -12.09 -3.23 5.21
C CYS A 168 -13.08 -4.26 5.77
N VAL A 169 -13.93 -4.84 4.92
CA VAL A 169 -14.86 -5.90 5.31
C VAL A 169 -14.13 -7.11 5.89
N PHE A 170 -13.06 -7.57 5.25
CA PHE A 170 -12.23 -8.67 5.76
C PHE A 170 -11.67 -8.37 7.15
N ALA A 171 -11.07 -7.19 7.35
CA ALA A 171 -10.47 -6.80 8.62
C ALA A 171 -11.52 -6.65 9.73
N MET A 172 -12.68 -6.09 9.40
CA MET A 172 -13.82 -5.97 10.33
C MET A 172 -14.34 -7.34 10.74
N VAL A 173 -14.64 -8.23 9.78
CA VAL A 173 -15.10 -9.59 10.05
C VAL A 173 -14.08 -10.35 10.90
N ARG A 174 -12.79 -10.23 10.59
CA ARG A 174 -11.73 -10.87 11.38
C ARG A 174 -11.70 -10.35 12.83
N GLY A 175 -11.85 -9.04 13.04
CA GLY A 175 -11.91 -8.46 14.38
C GLY A 175 -13.12 -8.98 15.17
N GLU A 176 -14.30 -9.04 14.55
CA GLU A 176 -15.49 -9.62 15.19
C GLU A 176 -15.28 -11.10 15.55
N LEU A 177 -14.67 -11.90 14.65
CA LEU A 177 -14.35 -13.30 14.94
C LEU A 177 -13.39 -13.42 16.12
N ARG A 178 -12.39 -12.54 16.24
CA ARG A 178 -11.44 -12.51 17.36
C ARG A 178 -12.11 -12.18 18.70
N ILE A 179 -13.02 -11.20 18.72
CA ILE A 179 -13.82 -10.88 19.92
C ILE A 179 -14.59 -12.12 20.39
N ASN A 180 -15.19 -12.84 19.46
CA ASN A 180 -15.99 -14.03 19.75
C ASN A 180 -15.14 -15.30 20.02
N SER A 181 -13.83 -15.25 19.81
CA SER A 181 -12.91 -16.38 20.03
C SER A 181 -12.25 -16.38 21.41
N GLY A 182 -12.61 -15.44 22.28
CA GLY A 182 -12.20 -15.38 23.68
C GLY A 182 -11.09 -14.38 23.99
N ASP A 183 -10.67 -14.37 25.25
CA ASP A 183 -9.86 -13.31 25.87
C ASP A 183 -8.46 -13.11 25.27
N TYR A 184 -7.91 -14.09 24.57
CA TYR A 184 -6.52 -14.02 24.08
C TYR A 184 -6.29 -12.75 23.24
N TYR A 185 -7.14 -12.51 22.23
CA TYR A 185 -6.99 -11.35 21.34
C TYR A 185 -7.26 -10.03 22.05
N LEU A 186 -8.24 -10.01 22.96
CA LEU A 186 -8.61 -8.81 23.74
C LEU A 186 -7.47 -8.40 24.67
N LYS A 187 -6.88 -9.35 25.41
CA LYS A 187 -5.78 -9.09 26.35
C LYS A 187 -4.51 -8.62 25.65
N GLN A 188 -4.27 -9.08 24.41
CA GLN A 188 -3.11 -8.67 23.62
C GLN A 188 -3.35 -7.40 22.78
N GLY A 189 -4.58 -6.90 22.71
CA GLY A 189 -4.90 -5.71 21.90
C GLY A 189 -4.75 -5.91 20.39
N ILE A 190 -4.77 -7.16 19.92
CA ILE A 190 -4.56 -7.52 18.50
C ILE A 190 -5.88 -7.88 17.79
N VAL A 191 -7.00 -7.30 18.22
CA VAL A 191 -8.32 -7.63 17.67
C VAL A 191 -8.44 -7.10 16.24
N TYR A 192 -8.20 -5.80 16.06
CA TYR A 192 -8.23 -5.13 14.76
C TYR A 192 -6.80 -4.73 14.34
N PRO A 193 -6.49 -4.74 13.04
CA PRO A 193 -5.16 -4.35 12.56
C PRO A 193 -4.90 -2.83 12.66
N TYR A 194 -5.94 -2.01 12.83
CA TYR A 194 -5.83 -0.56 12.93
C TYR A 194 -6.84 -0.03 13.95
N PHE A 195 -6.44 0.99 14.72
CA PHE A 195 -7.31 1.58 15.76
C PHE A 195 -8.63 2.13 15.18
N PHE A 196 -8.63 2.66 13.96
CA PHE A 196 -9.83 3.20 13.31
C PHE A 196 -10.76 2.12 12.74
N LEU A 197 -10.37 0.85 12.80
CA LEU A 197 -11.26 -0.28 12.53
C LEU A 197 -11.84 -0.88 13.81
N ASP A 198 -11.26 -0.55 14.97
CA ASP A 198 -11.76 -1.01 16.26
C ASP A 198 -12.98 -0.20 16.68
N VAL A 199 -14.16 -0.70 16.30
CA VAL A 199 -15.44 -0.05 16.59
C VAL A 199 -15.90 -0.21 18.04
N HIS A 200 -15.26 -1.09 18.81
CA HIS A 200 -15.67 -1.44 20.17
C HIS A 200 -14.92 -0.64 21.24
N HIS A 201 -13.75 -0.08 20.91
CA HIS A 201 -12.93 0.67 21.85
C HIS A 201 -12.92 2.17 21.58
N ILE A 202 -12.54 2.95 22.61
CA ILE A 202 -12.32 4.39 22.48
C ILE A 202 -10.96 4.60 21.82
N GLY A 203 -10.95 5.31 20.70
CA GLY A 203 -9.74 5.62 19.95
C GLY A 203 -9.01 6.87 20.46
N PRO A 204 -7.97 7.32 19.74
CA PRO A 204 -7.23 8.53 20.05
C PRO A 204 -8.14 9.76 20.21
N GLY A 205 -7.79 10.65 21.14
CA GLY A 205 -8.58 11.85 21.43
C GLY A 205 -9.90 11.60 22.17
N GLY A 206 -10.13 10.39 22.69
CA GLY A 206 -11.32 10.06 23.47
C GLY A 206 -12.59 9.84 22.64
N LEU A 207 -12.45 9.72 21.31
CA LEU A 207 -13.59 9.51 20.42
C LEU A 207 -13.98 8.03 20.36
N PRO A 208 -15.29 7.71 20.32
CA PRO A 208 -15.75 6.33 20.13
C PRO A 208 -15.23 5.70 18.83
N GLY A 209 -14.89 4.42 18.86
CA GLY A 209 -14.36 3.68 17.70
C GLY A 209 -15.22 3.77 16.44
N VAL A 210 -16.54 3.72 16.59
CA VAL A 210 -17.50 3.92 15.47
C VAL A 210 -17.31 5.28 14.79
N VAL A 211 -17.01 6.35 15.56
CA VAL A 211 -16.74 7.68 15.00
C VAL A 211 -15.44 7.66 14.20
N TRP A 212 -14.39 7.05 14.75
CA TRP A 212 -13.12 6.87 14.05
C TRP A 212 -13.26 6.07 12.76
N PHE A 213 -14.09 5.02 12.77
CA PHE A 213 -14.39 4.21 11.58
C PHE A 213 -14.98 5.07 10.46
N PHE A 214 -16.02 5.88 10.75
CA PHE A 214 -16.62 6.75 9.74
C PHE A 214 -15.64 7.84 9.27
N MET A 215 -14.88 8.45 10.18
CA MET A 215 -13.85 9.44 9.82
C MET A 215 -12.81 8.84 8.88
N ALA A 216 -12.26 7.68 9.21
CA ALA A 216 -11.26 6.99 8.38
C ALA A 216 -11.86 6.55 7.04
N PHE A 217 -13.09 6.01 7.03
CA PHE A 217 -13.77 5.57 5.81
C PHE A 217 -13.93 6.73 4.81
N PHE A 218 -14.48 7.87 5.24
CA PHE A 218 -14.68 9.02 4.37
C PHE A 218 -13.35 9.69 3.99
N ALA A 219 -12.38 9.75 4.91
CA ALA A 219 -11.05 10.25 4.60
C ALA A 219 -10.34 9.42 3.52
N ILE A 220 -10.32 8.09 3.68
CA ILE A 220 -9.72 7.17 2.70
C ILE A 220 -10.46 7.26 1.36
N LEU A 221 -11.80 7.31 1.36
CA LEU A 221 -12.57 7.50 0.14
C LEU A 221 -12.21 8.82 -0.56
N GLY A 222 -12.08 9.91 0.20
CA GLY A 222 -11.63 11.20 -0.30
C GLY A 222 -10.23 11.13 -0.92
N LEU A 223 -9.29 10.44 -0.27
CA LEU A 223 -7.94 10.22 -0.80
C LEU A 223 -7.97 9.41 -2.10
N LEU A 224 -8.74 8.31 -2.15
CA LEU A 224 -8.88 7.47 -3.34
C LEU A 224 -9.39 8.29 -4.52
N VAL A 225 -10.47 9.06 -4.33
CA VAL A 225 -11.05 9.91 -5.37
C VAL A 225 -10.06 11.01 -5.77
N GLY A 226 -9.54 11.76 -4.80
CA GLY A 226 -8.65 12.89 -5.02
C GLY A 226 -7.36 12.52 -5.76
N PHE A 227 -6.65 11.48 -5.30
CA PHE A 227 -5.41 11.05 -5.94
C PHE A 227 -5.63 10.37 -7.28
N SER A 228 -6.75 9.66 -7.47
CA SER A 228 -7.11 9.15 -8.80
C SER A 228 -7.32 10.27 -9.81
N PHE A 229 -8.02 11.35 -9.43
CA PHE A 229 -8.17 12.53 -10.28
C PHE A 229 -6.82 13.20 -10.56
N LEU A 230 -6.05 13.45 -9.49
CA LEU A 230 -4.77 14.14 -9.57
C LEU A 230 -3.79 13.40 -10.46
N TYR A 231 -3.61 12.10 -10.24
CA TYR A 231 -2.70 11.28 -11.04
C TYR A 231 -3.21 11.14 -12.48
N ASN A 232 -4.52 11.01 -12.70
CA ASN A 232 -5.01 10.99 -14.08
C ASN A 232 -4.77 12.31 -14.83
N TYR A 233 -4.93 13.44 -14.13
CA TYR A 233 -4.59 14.74 -14.66
C TYR A 233 -3.09 14.88 -14.98
N ILE A 234 -2.22 14.53 -14.02
CA ILE A 234 -0.76 14.60 -14.18
C ILE A 234 -0.30 13.74 -15.36
N ASN A 235 -0.78 12.50 -15.47
CA ASN A 235 -0.41 11.60 -16.55
C ASN A 235 -0.83 12.13 -17.92
N ASN A 236 -2.06 12.63 -18.05
CA ASN A 236 -2.54 13.24 -19.29
C ASN A 236 -1.66 14.44 -19.70
N LYS A 237 -1.21 15.25 -18.73
CA LYS A 237 -0.29 16.37 -19.00
C LYS A 237 1.13 15.94 -19.35
N ILE A 238 1.59 14.82 -18.79
CA ILE A 238 2.94 14.28 -19.05
C ILE A 238 3.05 13.70 -20.46
N ILE A 239 1.98 13.06 -20.96
CA ILE A 239 1.94 12.52 -22.32
C ILE A 239 2.17 13.61 -23.39
N GLU A 240 1.73 14.83 -23.11
CA GLU A 240 1.88 16.00 -24.00
C GLU A 240 3.31 16.57 -23.99
N LYS A 241 4.21 16.12 -23.09
CA LYS A 241 5.55 16.71 -22.97
C LYS A 241 6.55 16.14 -23.99
N PRO A 242 7.47 16.97 -24.55
CA PRO A 242 8.45 16.51 -25.53
C PRO A 242 9.35 15.38 -25.04
N TYR A 243 9.72 15.36 -23.76
CA TYR A 243 10.56 14.29 -23.20
C TYR A 243 9.83 12.94 -23.26
N TYR A 244 8.51 12.93 -23.01
CA TYR A 244 7.70 11.73 -23.01
C TYR A 244 7.52 11.18 -24.42
N GLN A 245 7.27 12.07 -25.38
CA GLN A 245 7.22 11.70 -26.79
C GLN A 245 8.54 11.09 -27.27
N LYS A 246 9.69 11.58 -26.79
CA LYS A 246 11.00 10.98 -27.06
C LYS A 246 11.20 9.62 -26.38
N LEU A 247 10.51 9.37 -25.26
CA LEU A 247 10.61 8.13 -24.49
C LEU A 247 9.95 6.93 -25.19
N ASN A 248 8.91 7.21 -25.97
CA ASN A 248 8.06 6.25 -26.67
C ASN A 248 8.37 6.11 -28.17
N LYS A 249 9.38 6.83 -28.67
CA LYS A 249 9.99 6.58 -29.99
C LYS A 249 11.08 5.52 -29.87
#